data_AF-A0A1H9U5V0-F1
#
_entry.id   AF-A0A1H9U5V0-F1
#
_cell.length_a   1.000
_cell.length_b   1.000
_cell.length_c   1.000
_cell.angle_alpha   90.00
_cell.angle_beta   90.00
_cell.angle_gamma   90.00
#
_symmetry.space_group_name_H-M   'P 1'
#
loop_
_entity.id
_entity.type
_entity.pdbx_description
1 polymer ?
#
loop_
_entity_poly.entity_id
_entity_poly.type
_entity_poly.pdbx_seq_one_letter_code
_entity_poly.pdbx_strand_id
1 'polypeptide(L)'
;MRFLSQTSYDDVTEQLFTLGEIPGVLWTPAGAAGTRPLVLMGHGGGQHKKAPGIAVRARRFAAECGFAVAAVDVPGHGDRPTEDEYDRLATENQARVAAGEELAPLIADFQAMVARRTVPEWSAVLDALQELEHVGSGPVGYWGVSLGCGLGVPFVAAEPRVRAAVLGLGGVLASAGPAARITVPVEFLVQWDDERVPREQCLALFDALGSAEKTLHANPGAHAEIPAFELDSTLRFFARHLDPESSGASA
;
A
#
# COMPACT_ATOMS: atom_id res chain seq x y z
N MET A 1 -5.61 -9.73 -18.05
CA MET A 1 -6.27 -8.55 -17.43
C MET A 1 -7.33 -8.01 -18.38
N ARG A 2 -8.46 -7.49 -17.88
CA ARG A 2 -9.53 -6.87 -18.68
C ARG A 2 -9.78 -5.45 -18.18
N PHE A 3 -9.65 -4.46 -19.06
CA PHE A 3 -10.06 -3.09 -18.76
C PHE A 3 -11.58 -2.93 -18.89
N LEU A 4 -12.19 -2.19 -17.97
CA LEU A 4 -13.63 -1.97 -17.87
C LEU A 4 -14.04 -0.59 -18.33
N SER A 5 -13.24 0.41 -18.00
CA SER A 5 -13.45 1.79 -18.42
C SER A 5 -12.12 2.54 -18.41
N GLN A 6 -12.10 3.65 -19.15
CA GLN A 6 -10.99 4.59 -19.16
C GLN A 6 -11.56 6.00 -18.96
N THR A 7 -10.90 6.81 -18.16
CA THR A 7 -11.22 8.21 -17.98
C THR A 7 -9.92 9.00 -17.95
N SER A 8 -9.83 10.04 -18.77
CA SER A 8 -8.72 10.98 -18.75
C SER A 8 -9.15 12.24 -18.01
N TYR A 9 -8.30 12.73 -17.12
CA TYR A 9 -8.47 14.02 -16.47
C TYR A 9 -7.10 14.69 -16.41
N ASP A 10 -7.03 15.92 -16.92
CA ASP A 10 -5.79 16.67 -17.09
C ASP A 10 -4.71 15.80 -17.76
N ASP A 11 -3.57 15.62 -17.09
CA ASP A 11 -2.40 14.87 -17.57
C ASP A 11 -2.37 13.41 -17.09
N VAL A 12 -3.50 12.85 -16.64
CA VAL A 12 -3.59 11.47 -16.10
C VAL A 12 -4.68 10.67 -16.81
N THR A 13 -4.37 9.42 -17.12
CA THR A 13 -5.32 8.40 -17.57
C THR A 13 -5.59 7.42 -16.44
N GLU A 14 -6.86 7.25 -16.10
CA GLU A 14 -7.35 6.25 -15.15
C GLU A 14 -8.04 5.12 -15.91
N GLN A 15 -7.68 3.88 -15.58
CA GLN A 15 -8.28 2.69 -16.17
C GLN A 15 -8.74 1.73 -15.09
N LEU A 16 -10.04 1.47 -15.03
CA LEU A 16 -10.59 0.40 -14.20
C LEU A 16 -10.27 -0.94 -14.88
N PHE A 17 -9.84 -1.93 -14.11
CA PHE A 17 -9.56 -3.27 -14.62
C PHE A 17 -10.02 -4.37 -13.68
N THR A 18 -10.11 -5.59 -14.21
CA THR A 18 -10.10 -6.82 -13.42
C THR A 18 -8.99 -7.77 -13.88
N LEU A 19 -8.36 -8.45 -12.92
CA LEU A 19 -7.54 -9.64 -13.16
C LEU A 19 -8.25 -10.84 -12.54
N GLY A 20 -8.94 -11.63 -13.37
CA GLY A 20 -9.91 -12.60 -12.85
C GLY A 20 -10.98 -11.87 -12.04
N GLU A 21 -11.10 -12.24 -10.76
CA GLU A 21 -12.04 -11.64 -9.80
C GLU A 21 -11.44 -10.48 -9.01
N ILE A 22 -10.24 -10.00 -9.34
CA ILE A 22 -9.51 -8.96 -8.60
C ILE A 22 -9.75 -7.60 -9.27
N PRO A 23 -10.57 -6.70 -8.69
CA PRO A 23 -10.81 -5.37 -9.21
C PRO A 23 -9.63 -4.45 -8.89
N GLY A 24 -9.19 -3.68 -9.87
CA GLY A 24 -8.11 -2.74 -9.72
C GLY A 24 -8.32 -1.46 -10.51
N VAL A 25 -7.49 -0.48 -10.23
CA VAL A 25 -7.36 0.76 -11.00
C VAL A 25 -5.91 1.00 -11.30
N LEU A 26 -5.64 1.37 -12.54
CA LEU A 26 -4.35 1.82 -13.02
C LEU A 26 -4.44 3.32 -13.32
N TRP A 27 -3.50 4.10 -12.82
CA TRP A 27 -3.27 5.48 -13.22
C TRP A 27 -1.92 5.58 -13.92
N THR A 28 -1.90 6.26 -15.06
CA THR A 28 -0.68 6.58 -15.80
C THR A 28 -0.70 8.02 -16.29
N PRO A 29 0.46 8.61 -16.63
CA PRO A 29 0.50 9.85 -17.38
C PRO A 29 -0.33 9.75 -18.66
N ALA A 30 -0.96 10.84 -19.09
CA ALA A 30 -1.63 10.92 -20.38
C ALA A 30 -0.62 10.69 -21.51
N GLY A 31 -0.99 9.87 -22.51
CA GLY A 31 -0.08 9.53 -23.61
C GLY A 31 1.12 8.67 -23.22
N ALA A 32 1.06 8.01 -22.06
CA ALA A 32 2.07 7.10 -21.56
C ALA A 32 2.60 6.12 -22.64
N ALA A 33 3.91 6.15 -22.90
CA ALA A 33 4.62 5.18 -23.71
C ALA A 33 5.92 4.70 -23.02
N GLY A 34 6.26 3.42 -23.17
CA GLY A 34 7.51 2.85 -22.64
C GLY A 34 7.46 2.44 -21.15
N THR A 35 8.58 1.89 -20.69
CA THR A 35 8.74 1.39 -19.32
C THR A 35 8.86 2.53 -18.31
N ARG A 36 8.25 2.40 -17.14
CA ARG A 36 8.35 3.34 -16.01
C ARG A 36 8.25 2.65 -14.65
N PRO A 37 8.59 3.34 -13.56
CA PRO A 37 8.31 2.84 -12.22
C PRO A 37 6.81 2.61 -11.98
N LEU A 38 6.49 1.54 -11.27
CA LEU A 38 5.13 1.18 -10.88
C LEU A 38 4.98 1.24 -9.36
N VAL A 39 4.06 2.04 -8.85
CA VAL A 39 3.72 2.05 -7.40
C VAL A 39 2.45 1.26 -7.16
N LEU A 40 2.54 0.19 -6.37
CA LEU A 40 1.36 -0.52 -5.86
C LEU A 40 0.89 0.12 -4.56
N MET A 41 -0.42 0.38 -4.45
CA MET A 41 -1.04 1.03 -3.29
C MET A 41 -2.01 0.09 -2.58
N GLY A 42 -1.73 -0.21 -1.31
CA GLY A 42 -2.64 -0.89 -0.39
C GLY A 42 -3.55 0.12 0.34
N HIS A 43 -4.87 -0.05 0.20
CA HIS A 43 -5.84 0.82 0.87
C HIS A 43 -6.06 0.45 2.35
N GLY A 44 -6.56 1.40 3.15
CA GLY A 44 -6.92 1.18 4.55
C GLY A 44 -8.18 0.32 4.72
N GLY A 45 -8.41 -0.17 5.94
CA GLY A 45 -9.61 -0.98 6.25
C GLY A 45 -10.90 -0.17 6.08
N GLY A 46 -11.94 -0.79 5.53
CA GLY A 46 -13.20 -0.11 5.20
C GLY A 46 -13.10 0.91 4.06
N GLN A 47 -11.96 0.95 3.36
CA GLN A 47 -11.77 1.72 2.13
C GLN A 47 -11.76 0.78 0.91
N HIS A 48 -11.40 1.32 -0.25
CA HIS A 48 -11.34 0.58 -1.52
C HIS A 48 -10.28 1.20 -2.44
N LYS A 49 -10.02 0.55 -3.57
CA LYS A 49 -9.03 0.95 -4.60
C LYS A 49 -9.15 2.38 -5.11
N LYS A 50 -10.33 3.02 -4.99
CA LYS A 50 -10.60 4.41 -5.42
C LYS A 50 -10.94 5.35 -4.27
N ALA A 51 -10.63 4.97 -3.03
CA ALA A 51 -10.83 5.85 -1.90
C ALA A 51 -10.16 7.22 -2.14
N PRO A 52 -10.73 8.35 -1.66
CA PRO A 52 -10.25 9.68 -2.01
C PRO A 52 -8.73 9.87 -1.80
N GLY A 53 -8.19 9.41 -0.67
CA GLY A 53 -6.75 9.50 -0.38
C GLY A 53 -5.87 8.65 -1.32
N ILE A 54 -6.37 7.51 -1.79
CA ILE A 54 -5.69 6.67 -2.79
C ILE A 54 -5.67 7.37 -4.14
N ALA A 55 -6.83 7.83 -4.61
CA ALA A 55 -6.97 8.48 -5.91
C ALA A 55 -6.14 9.78 -5.98
N VAL A 56 -6.18 10.63 -4.94
CA VAL A 56 -5.37 11.86 -4.90
C VAL A 56 -3.89 11.56 -5.02
N ARG A 57 -3.39 10.56 -4.28
CA ARG A 57 -1.97 10.20 -4.29
C ARG A 57 -1.55 9.59 -5.63
N ALA A 58 -2.35 8.66 -6.17
CA ALA A 58 -2.07 8.03 -7.45
C ALA A 58 -1.99 9.05 -8.60
N ARG A 59 -2.90 10.02 -8.60
CA ARG A 59 -2.89 11.12 -9.57
C ARG A 59 -1.63 11.97 -9.49
N ARG A 60 -1.19 12.31 -8.27
CA ARG A 60 0.05 13.09 -8.10
C ARG A 60 1.28 12.29 -8.51
N PHE A 61 1.40 11.02 -8.16
CA PHE A 61 2.50 10.17 -8.65
C PHE A 61 2.54 10.08 -10.18
N ALA A 62 1.39 9.93 -10.83
CA ALA A 62 1.33 9.90 -12.29
C ALA A 62 1.69 11.26 -12.91
N ALA A 63 1.08 12.35 -12.44
CA ALA A 63 1.28 13.68 -13.03
C ALA A 63 2.67 14.28 -12.72
N GLU A 64 3.17 14.14 -11.50
CA GLU A 64 4.39 14.82 -11.03
C GLU A 64 5.64 13.95 -11.15
N CYS A 65 5.52 12.62 -11.10
CA CYS A 65 6.66 11.70 -11.15
C CYS A 65 6.69 10.82 -12.41
N GLY A 66 5.66 10.88 -13.26
CA GLY A 66 5.59 10.04 -14.46
C GLY A 66 5.36 8.55 -14.18
N PHE A 67 5.00 8.18 -12.95
CA PHE A 67 4.87 6.78 -12.54
C PHE A 67 3.57 6.16 -13.04
N ALA A 68 3.59 4.84 -13.25
CA ALA A 68 2.38 4.04 -13.22
C ALA A 68 2.00 3.81 -11.75
N VAL A 69 0.71 3.81 -11.45
CA VAL A 69 0.21 3.53 -10.10
C VAL A 69 -0.95 2.57 -10.17
N ALA A 70 -0.94 1.54 -9.33
CA ALA A 70 -2.05 0.62 -9.24
C ALA A 70 -2.58 0.54 -7.81
N ALA A 71 -3.90 0.49 -7.66
CA ALA A 71 -4.56 0.13 -6.40
C ALA A 71 -5.56 -0.99 -6.67
N VAL A 72 -5.64 -1.93 -5.75
CA VAL A 72 -6.40 -3.17 -5.92
C VAL A 72 -7.30 -3.37 -4.71
N ASP A 73 -8.55 -3.74 -4.94
CA ASP A 73 -9.44 -4.12 -3.85
C ASP A 73 -8.99 -5.46 -3.27
N VAL A 74 -8.78 -5.47 -1.95
CA VAL A 74 -8.44 -6.69 -1.22
C VAL A 74 -9.71 -7.47 -0.86
N PRO A 75 -9.61 -8.76 -0.50
CA PRO A 75 -10.76 -9.56 -0.08
C PRO A 75 -11.70 -8.85 0.92
N GLY A 76 -13.01 -8.92 0.67
CA GLY A 76 -14.04 -8.25 1.49
C GLY A 76 -14.13 -6.71 1.37
N HIS A 77 -13.44 -6.08 0.43
CA HIS A 77 -13.42 -4.62 0.27
C HIS A 77 -13.78 -4.15 -1.15
N GLY A 78 -14.30 -2.93 -1.26
CA GLY A 78 -14.62 -2.31 -2.56
C GLY A 78 -15.58 -3.14 -3.39
N ASP A 79 -15.18 -3.50 -4.61
CA ASP A 79 -16.01 -4.29 -5.53
C ASP A 79 -15.80 -5.80 -5.35
N ARG A 80 -15.05 -6.24 -4.33
CA ARG A 80 -14.94 -7.66 -3.98
C ARG A 80 -16.21 -8.10 -3.26
N PRO A 81 -16.70 -9.33 -3.50
CA PRO A 81 -17.79 -9.88 -2.72
C PRO A 81 -17.47 -9.87 -1.23
N THR A 82 -18.50 -9.67 -0.43
CA THR A 82 -18.46 -9.93 1.00
C THR A 82 -18.10 -11.38 1.25
N GLU A 83 -17.22 -11.63 2.22
CA GLU A 83 -16.83 -12.99 2.61
C GLU A 83 -17.40 -13.30 3.99
N ASP A 84 -18.30 -14.29 4.06
CA ASP A 84 -18.97 -14.71 5.29
C ASP A 84 -18.02 -14.91 6.48
N GLU A 85 -16.83 -15.46 6.24
CA GLU A 85 -15.82 -15.68 7.27
C GLU A 85 -15.32 -14.35 7.86
N TYR A 86 -15.05 -13.36 7.00
CA TYR A 86 -14.53 -12.06 7.42
C TYR A 86 -15.59 -11.24 8.14
N ASP A 87 -16.84 -11.30 7.67
CA ASP A 87 -17.97 -10.62 8.31
C ASP A 87 -18.25 -11.18 9.71
N ARG A 88 -18.22 -12.51 9.85
CA ARG A 88 -18.34 -13.17 11.16
C ARG A 88 -17.22 -12.75 12.09
N LEU A 89 -15.97 -12.79 11.61
CA LEU A 89 -14.82 -12.41 12.41
C LEU A 89 -14.86 -10.91 12.79
N ALA A 90 -15.27 -10.04 11.88
CA ALA A 90 -15.45 -8.61 12.17
C ALA A 90 -16.51 -8.39 13.26
N THR A 91 -17.63 -9.09 13.18
CA THR A 91 -18.70 -9.05 14.19
C THR A 91 -18.22 -9.57 15.54
N GLU A 92 -17.49 -10.69 15.56
CA GLU A 92 -16.92 -11.25 16.78
C GLU A 92 -15.88 -10.31 17.41
N ASN A 93 -14.98 -9.75 16.60
CA ASN A 93 -13.98 -8.79 17.05
C ASN A 93 -14.64 -7.53 17.63
N GLN A 94 -15.72 -7.03 17.04
CA GLN A 94 -16.48 -5.92 17.61
C GLN A 94 -17.05 -6.26 19.00
N ALA A 95 -17.60 -7.47 19.17
CA ALA A 95 -18.10 -7.92 20.47
C ALA A 95 -16.99 -8.06 21.52
N ARG A 96 -15.82 -8.57 21.12
CA ARG A 96 -14.62 -8.70 21.98
C ARG A 96 -14.10 -7.34 22.43
N VAL A 97 -14.01 -6.37 21.53
CA VAL A 97 -13.63 -4.98 21.85
C VAL A 97 -14.65 -4.35 22.80
N ALA A 98 -15.95 -4.55 22.56
CA ALA A 98 -17.00 -4.07 23.46
C ALA A 98 -16.93 -4.72 24.85
N ALA A 99 -16.39 -5.93 24.96
CA ALA A 99 -16.13 -6.63 26.22
C ALA A 99 -14.79 -6.24 26.88
N GLY A 100 -14.03 -5.31 26.29
CA GLY A 100 -12.79 -4.77 26.85
C GLY A 100 -11.51 -5.46 26.37
N GLU A 101 -11.57 -6.30 25.33
CA GLU A 101 -10.36 -6.81 24.69
C GLU A 101 -9.64 -5.74 23.86
N GLU A 102 -8.32 -5.84 23.81
CA GLU A 102 -7.45 -4.92 23.06
C GLU A 102 -7.67 -5.06 21.54
N LEU A 103 -7.80 -3.92 20.85
CA LEU A 103 -8.10 -3.88 19.42
C LEU A 103 -6.91 -4.29 18.54
N ALA A 104 -5.68 -3.90 18.90
CA ALA A 104 -4.50 -4.08 18.05
C ALA A 104 -4.18 -5.58 17.74
N PRO A 105 -4.24 -6.52 18.70
CA PRO A 105 -4.10 -7.95 18.39
C PRO A 105 -5.15 -8.47 17.40
N LEU A 106 -6.41 -8.05 17.55
CA LEU A 106 -7.51 -8.47 16.66
C LEU A 106 -7.31 -7.97 15.22
N ILE A 107 -6.84 -6.72 15.08
CA ILE A 107 -6.43 -6.15 13.79
C ILE A 107 -5.29 -6.97 13.18
N ALA A 108 -4.26 -7.29 13.97
CA ALA A 108 -3.10 -8.03 13.48
C ALA A 108 -3.47 -9.43 12.98
N ASP A 109 -4.29 -10.17 13.72
CA ASP A 109 -4.75 -11.52 13.34
C ASP A 109 -5.57 -11.49 12.05
N PHE A 110 -6.50 -10.53 11.94
CA PHE A 110 -7.30 -10.34 10.73
C PHE A 110 -6.42 -10.02 9.51
N GLN A 111 -5.47 -9.07 9.66
CA GLN A 111 -4.55 -8.70 8.59
C GLN A 111 -3.67 -9.88 8.17
N ALA A 112 -3.16 -10.68 9.12
CA ALA A 112 -2.35 -11.85 8.83
C ALA A 112 -3.12 -12.91 8.02
N MET A 113 -4.41 -13.08 8.32
CA MET A 113 -5.28 -13.99 7.58
C MET A 113 -5.52 -13.51 6.15
N VAL A 114 -5.94 -12.25 5.97
CA VAL A 114 -6.20 -11.66 4.65
C VAL A 114 -4.93 -11.63 3.77
N ALA A 115 -3.77 -11.36 4.37
CA ALA A 115 -2.49 -11.31 3.68
C ALA A 115 -2.14 -12.61 2.94
N ARG A 116 -2.56 -13.78 3.45
CA ARG A 116 -2.29 -15.08 2.81
C ARG A 116 -2.84 -15.15 1.40
N ARG A 117 -3.98 -14.51 1.16
CA ARG A 117 -4.60 -14.42 -0.17
C ARG A 117 -4.11 -13.20 -0.93
N THR A 118 -3.98 -12.05 -0.27
CA THR A 118 -3.63 -10.78 -0.93
C THR A 118 -2.21 -10.78 -1.51
N VAL A 119 -1.22 -11.34 -0.83
CA VAL A 119 0.19 -11.30 -1.29
C VAL A 119 0.38 -11.94 -2.68
N PRO A 120 -0.08 -13.19 -2.94
CA PRO A 120 0.02 -13.76 -4.28
C PRO A 120 -0.88 -13.05 -5.30
N GLU A 121 -2.06 -12.55 -4.89
CA GLU A 121 -2.94 -11.77 -5.77
C GLU A 121 -2.25 -10.48 -6.27
N TRP A 122 -1.59 -9.73 -5.37
CA TRP A 122 -0.84 -8.52 -5.74
C TRP A 122 0.35 -8.81 -6.65
N SER A 123 1.07 -9.92 -6.39
CA SER A 123 2.18 -10.35 -7.26
C SER A 123 1.70 -10.64 -8.68
N ALA A 124 0.57 -11.35 -8.83
CA ALA A 124 -0.06 -11.62 -10.12
C ALA A 124 -0.59 -10.36 -10.82
N VAL A 125 -1.07 -9.37 -10.06
CA VAL A 125 -1.45 -8.05 -10.60
C VAL A 125 -0.23 -7.33 -11.15
N LEU A 126 0.91 -7.32 -10.42
CA LEU A 126 2.14 -6.73 -10.94
C LEU A 126 2.59 -7.42 -12.24
N ASP A 127 2.57 -8.75 -12.29
CA ASP A 127 2.90 -9.50 -13.52
C ASP A 127 2.04 -9.01 -14.69
N ALA A 128 0.72 -8.99 -14.51
CA ALA A 128 -0.19 -8.58 -15.56
C ALA A 128 -0.08 -7.10 -15.96
N LEU A 129 0.27 -6.21 -15.04
CA LEU A 129 0.48 -4.78 -15.32
C LEU A 129 1.77 -4.53 -16.08
N GLN A 130 2.85 -5.24 -15.76
CA GLN A 130 4.15 -5.03 -16.40
C GLN A 130 4.22 -5.58 -17.83
N GLU A 131 3.27 -6.43 -18.24
CA GLU A 131 3.05 -6.81 -19.64
C GLU A 131 2.44 -5.69 -20.50
N LEU A 132 1.93 -4.62 -19.90
CA LEU A 132 1.41 -3.48 -20.64
C LEU A 132 2.58 -2.63 -21.17
N GLU A 133 2.61 -2.36 -22.48
CA GLU A 133 3.69 -1.58 -23.12
C GLU A 133 3.89 -0.19 -22.50
N HIS A 134 2.81 0.41 -21.98
CA HIS A 134 2.81 1.72 -21.33
C HIS A 134 3.09 1.66 -19.81
N VAL A 135 3.49 0.50 -19.29
CA VAL A 135 3.95 0.30 -17.90
C VAL A 135 5.33 -0.33 -17.90
N GLY A 136 5.48 -1.50 -18.55
CA GLY A 136 6.74 -2.23 -18.73
C GLY A 136 7.38 -2.76 -17.45
N SER A 137 8.59 -3.32 -17.59
CA SER A 137 9.33 -4.00 -16.53
C SER A 137 10.21 -3.09 -15.66
N GLY A 138 9.63 -1.99 -15.15
CA GLY A 138 10.32 -1.01 -14.29
C GLY A 138 10.43 -1.43 -12.81
N PRO A 139 11.14 -0.63 -11.99
CA PRO A 139 11.20 -0.85 -10.54
C PRO A 139 9.82 -0.64 -9.90
N VAL A 140 9.53 -1.38 -8.83
CA VAL A 140 8.26 -1.28 -8.12
C VAL A 140 8.41 -0.54 -6.79
N GLY A 141 7.51 0.40 -6.52
CA GLY A 141 7.31 0.98 -5.20
C GLY A 141 6.09 0.38 -4.51
N TYR A 142 6.06 0.40 -3.18
CA TYR A 142 4.88 0.03 -2.42
C TYR A 142 4.45 1.14 -1.46
N TRP A 143 3.19 1.54 -1.48
CA TRP A 143 2.61 2.45 -0.48
C TRP A 143 1.44 1.77 0.22
N GLY A 144 1.41 1.77 1.55
CA GLY A 144 0.27 1.25 2.30
C GLY A 144 0.30 1.59 3.78
N VAL A 145 -0.83 2.08 4.29
CA VAL A 145 -1.02 2.39 5.72
C VAL A 145 -2.18 1.60 6.31
N SER A 146 -2.21 1.39 7.62
CA SER A 146 -3.28 0.65 8.31
C SER A 146 -3.40 -0.78 7.77
N LEU A 147 -4.57 -1.20 7.27
CA LEU A 147 -4.75 -2.46 6.53
C LEU A 147 -3.70 -2.61 5.41
N GLY A 148 -3.47 -1.54 4.64
CA GLY A 148 -2.42 -1.51 3.63
C GLY A 148 -1.05 -1.86 4.21
N CYS A 149 -0.68 -1.36 5.38
CA CYS A 149 0.60 -1.72 6.01
C CYS A 149 0.64 -3.20 6.44
N GLY A 150 -0.42 -3.69 7.08
CA GLY A 150 -0.50 -5.08 7.55
C GLY A 150 -0.41 -6.12 6.42
N LEU A 151 -1.00 -5.82 5.25
CA LEU A 151 -0.90 -6.66 4.05
C LEU A 151 0.39 -6.36 3.26
N GLY A 152 0.87 -5.12 3.32
CA GLY A 152 2.04 -4.61 2.64
C GLY A 152 3.35 -5.16 3.17
N VAL A 153 3.51 -5.27 4.48
CA VAL A 153 4.73 -5.82 5.08
C VAL A 153 5.06 -7.24 4.57
N PRO A 154 4.14 -8.23 4.63
CA PRO A 154 4.42 -9.54 4.06
C PRO A 154 4.56 -9.53 2.53
N PHE A 155 3.88 -8.63 1.83
CA PHE A 155 4.04 -8.47 0.38
C PHE A 155 5.43 -7.95 0.00
N VAL A 156 5.86 -6.82 0.56
CA VAL A 156 7.19 -6.22 0.31
C VAL A 156 8.31 -7.19 0.67
N ALA A 157 8.14 -7.96 1.75
CA ALA A 157 9.11 -8.97 2.15
C ALA A 157 9.21 -10.17 1.18
N ALA A 158 8.19 -10.40 0.34
CA ALA A 158 8.11 -11.53 -0.58
C ALA A 158 8.30 -11.15 -2.05
N GLU A 159 8.08 -9.88 -2.41
CA GLU A 159 8.10 -9.40 -3.80
C GLU A 159 9.46 -8.77 -4.17
N PRO A 160 10.33 -9.48 -4.92
CA PRO A 160 11.68 -9.01 -5.24
C PRO A 160 11.72 -7.78 -6.16
N ARG A 161 10.60 -7.44 -6.83
CA ARG A 161 10.53 -6.23 -7.67
C ARG A 161 10.40 -4.95 -6.85
N VAL A 162 9.93 -5.02 -5.61
CA VAL A 162 9.81 -3.83 -4.75
C VAL A 162 11.20 -3.30 -4.44
N ARG A 163 11.44 -2.01 -4.70
CA ARG A 163 12.72 -1.30 -4.47
C ARG A 163 12.64 -0.21 -3.42
N ALA A 164 11.43 0.23 -3.04
CA ALA A 164 11.22 1.17 -1.96
C ALA A 164 9.80 1.02 -1.43
N ALA A 165 9.60 1.27 -0.13
CA ALA A 165 8.28 1.17 0.50
C ALA A 165 7.96 2.35 1.40
N VAL A 166 6.71 2.81 1.37
CA VAL A 166 6.13 3.66 2.39
C VAL A 166 5.08 2.86 3.14
N LEU A 167 5.30 2.68 4.44
CA LEU A 167 4.51 1.85 5.33
C LEU A 167 4.05 2.70 6.52
N GLY A 168 3.04 2.28 7.28
CA GLY A 168 2.71 2.99 8.51
C GLY A 168 1.35 2.66 9.09
N LEU A 169 1.11 3.14 10.30
CA LEU A 169 -0.11 2.87 11.08
C LEU A 169 -0.40 1.36 11.22
N GLY A 170 0.67 0.55 11.29
CA GLY A 170 0.62 -0.90 11.39
C GLY A 170 1.48 -1.38 12.57
N GLY A 171 1.07 -2.49 13.18
CA GLY A 171 1.71 -3.04 14.38
C GLY A 171 2.61 -4.24 14.11
N VAL A 172 3.47 -4.57 15.08
CA VAL A 172 4.50 -5.63 14.95
C VAL A 172 3.95 -7.06 15.09
N LEU A 173 2.82 -7.24 15.78
CA LEU A 173 2.32 -8.57 16.23
C LEU A 173 2.26 -9.63 15.12
N ALA A 174 1.71 -9.29 13.95
CA ALA A 174 1.64 -10.19 12.79
C ALA A 174 2.81 -10.01 11.80
N SER A 175 3.58 -8.93 11.97
CA SER A 175 4.45 -8.38 10.94
C SER A 175 5.94 -8.55 11.23
N ALA A 176 6.34 -8.93 12.45
CA ALA A 176 7.73 -9.00 12.89
C ALA A 176 8.62 -9.85 11.97
N GLY A 177 8.20 -11.07 11.66
CA GLY A 177 8.96 -12.01 10.84
C GLY A 177 9.19 -11.50 9.42
N PRO A 178 8.14 -11.09 8.69
CA PRO A 178 8.30 -10.48 7.38
C PRO A 178 9.05 -9.14 7.39
N ALA A 179 8.81 -8.26 8.37
CA ALA A 179 9.49 -6.96 8.48
C ALA A 179 11.01 -7.11 8.54
N ALA A 180 11.52 -8.12 9.26
CA ALA A 180 12.95 -8.40 9.34
C ALA A 180 13.60 -8.75 7.99
N ARG A 181 12.81 -9.11 6.98
CA ARG A 181 13.29 -9.40 5.61
C ARG A 181 13.17 -8.21 4.66
N ILE A 182 12.55 -7.11 5.08
CA ILE A 182 12.45 -5.89 4.28
C ILE A 182 13.76 -5.13 4.38
N THR A 183 14.60 -5.22 3.35
CA THR A 183 15.92 -4.55 3.30
C THR A 183 15.95 -3.33 2.39
N VAL A 184 14.88 -3.08 1.63
CA VAL A 184 14.75 -1.90 0.76
C VAL A 184 14.55 -0.63 1.59
N PRO A 185 14.80 0.58 1.06
CA PRO A 185 14.50 1.83 1.74
C PRO A 185 13.03 1.93 2.19
N VAL A 186 12.82 2.47 3.40
CA VAL A 186 11.48 2.63 4.01
C VAL A 186 11.24 4.03 4.57
N GLU A 187 10.13 4.67 4.18
CA GLU A 187 9.52 5.78 4.94
C GLU A 187 8.37 5.18 5.79
N PHE A 188 8.37 5.43 7.10
CA PHE A 188 7.40 4.82 8.02
C PHE A 188 6.56 5.88 8.76
N LEU A 189 5.25 5.86 8.55
CA LEU A 189 4.30 6.83 9.11
C LEU A 189 3.71 6.35 10.46
N VAL A 190 3.66 7.25 11.43
CA VAL A 190 3.07 7.03 12.75
C VAL A 190 2.19 8.22 13.14
N GLN A 191 0.97 7.94 13.60
CA GLN A 191 0.14 8.89 14.33
C GLN A 191 0.33 8.69 15.84
N TRP A 192 0.58 9.79 16.56
CA TRP A 192 1.04 9.78 17.95
C TRP A 192 -0.07 9.40 18.92
N ASP A 193 -1.32 9.69 18.56
CA ASP A 193 -2.52 9.46 19.37
C ASP A 193 -3.43 8.39 18.74
N ASP A 194 -2.83 7.50 17.94
CA ASP A 194 -3.51 6.41 17.23
C ASP A 194 -4.29 5.51 18.20
N GLU A 195 -5.62 5.56 18.08
CA GLU A 195 -6.56 4.84 18.92
C GLU A 195 -6.78 3.38 18.50
N ARG A 196 -6.20 2.95 17.37
CA ARG A 196 -6.40 1.61 16.80
C ARG A 196 -5.15 0.76 16.89
N VAL A 197 -4.02 1.34 16.53
CA VAL A 197 -2.70 0.71 16.56
C VAL A 197 -1.81 1.59 17.43
N PRO A 198 -1.67 1.26 18.74
CA PRO A 198 -0.88 2.06 19.66
C PRO A 198 0.53 2.33 19.12
N ARG A 199 1.05 3.55 19.32
CA ARG A 199 2.36 3.96 18.78
C ARG A 199 3.47 2.97 19.11
N GLU A 200 3.42 2.32 20.26
CA GLU A 200 4.41 1.34 20.70
C GLU A 200 4.48 0.13 19.75
N GLN A 201 3.34 -0.27 19.19
CA GLN A 201 3.27 -1.32 18.16
C GLN A 201 3.88 -0.85 16.84
N CYS A 202 3.65 0.41 16.47
CA CYS A 202 4.23 1.04 15.29
C CYS A 202 5.77 1.16 15.41
N LEU A 203 6.26 1.63 16.56
CA LEU A 203 7.69 1.75 16.86
C LEU A 203 8.37 0.37 16.85
N ALA A 204 7.75 -0.63 17.46
CA ALA A 204 8.27 -1.99 17.43
C ALA A 204 8.31 -2.58 16.01
N LEU A 205 7.33 -2.25 15.15
CA LEU A 205 7.36 -2.66 13.74
C LEU A 205 8.49 -1.94 12.99
N PHE A 206 8.67 -0.64 13.21
CA PHE A 206 9.78 0.12 12.64
C PHE A 206 11.13 -0.48 13.04
N ASP A 207 11.32 -0.83 14.31
CA ASP A 207 12.54 -1.48 14.80
C ASP A 207 12.77 -2.84 14.13
N ALA A 208 11.72 -3.63 13.95
CA ALA A 208 11.77 -4.94 13.31
C ALA A 208 12.15 -4.90 11.81
N LEU A 209 12.01 -3.76 11.13
CA LEU A 209 12.40 -3.62 9.73
C LEU A 209 13.90 -3.87 9.55
N GLY A 210 14.24 -4.79 8.65
CA GLY A 210 15.62 -5.12 8.27
C GLY A 210 16.33 -4.06 7.41
N SER A 211 15.66 -2.94 7.13
CA SER A 211 16.17 -1.88 6.26
C SER A 211 17.23 -1.04 6.97
N ALA A 212 18.36 -0.85 6.30
CA ALA A 212 19.42 0.06 6.73
C ALA A 212 19.10 1.53 6.41
N GLU A 213 18.20 1.78 5.45
CA GLU A 213 17.72 3.11 5.10
C GLU A 213 16.24 3.21 5.47
N LYS A 214 15.96 3.59 6.72
CA LYS A 214 14.59 3.78 7.20
C LYS A 214 14.44 5.09 7.96
N THR A 215 13.36 5.81 7.69
CA THR A 215 13.01 7.07 8.35
C THR A 215 11.62 6.96 8.97
N LEU A 216 11.47 7.42 10.21
CA LEU A 216 10.19 7.46 10.90
C LEU A 216 9.60 8.88 10.88
N HIS A 217 8.36 8.98 10.44
CA HIS A 217 7.57 10.21 10.35
C HIS A 217 6.46 10.15 11.39
N ALA A 218 6.64 10.90 12.49
CA ALA A 218 5.69 10.95 13.60
C ALA A 218 4.88 12.24 13.57
N ASN A 219 3.56 12.10 13.66
CA ASN A 219 2.62 13.22 13.64
C ASN A 219 1.63 13.11 14.81
N PRO A 220 1.25 14.20 15.48
CA PRO A 220 0.11 14.20 16.40
C PRO A 220 -1.20 13.87 15.67
N GLY A 221 -2.16 13.24 16.37
CA GLY A 221 -3.48 12.94 15.83
C GLY A 221 -3.89 11.47 15.94
N ALA A 222 -5.17 11.22 15.66
CA ALA A 222 -5.81 9.92 15.60
C ALA A 222 -5.42 9.14 14.34
N HIS A 223 -5.77 7.85 14.28
CA HIS A 223 -5.35 6.90 13.25
C HIS A 223 -5.53 7.40 11.81
N ALA A 224 -6.64 8.07 11.51
CA ALA A 224 -6.95 8.53 10.15
C ALA A 224 -6.43 9.95 9.82
N GLU A 225 -5.80 10.63 10.78
CA GLU A 225 -5.44 12.05 10.68
C GLU A 225 -4.04 12.27 10.11
N ILE A 226 -3.66 11.51 9.08
CA ILE A 226 -2.36 11.71 8.40
C ILE A 226 -2.32 13.10 7.79
N PRO A 227 -1.35 13.97 8.18
CA PRO A 227 -1.27 15.31 7.64
C PRO A 227 -1.05 15.31 6.12
N ALA A 228 -1.68 16.27 5.43
CA ALA A 228 -1.62 16.36 3.97
C ALA A 228 -0.19 16.50 3.43
N PHE A 229 0.73 17.11 4.18
CA PHE A 229 2.13 17.29 3.76
C PHE A 229 2.90 15.97 3.66
N GLU A 230 2.44 14.88 4.28
CA GLU A 230 3.08 13.57 4.16
C GLU A 230 3.02 13.05 2.72
N LEU A 231 2.04 13.48 1.93
CA LEU A 231 2.01 13.20 0.49
C LEU A 231 3.23 13.80 -0.23
N ASP A 232 3.65 15.01 0.13
CA ASP A 232 4.85 15.64 -0.46
C ASP A 232 6.14 14.93 -0.03
N SER A 233 6.18 14.37 1.19
CA SER A 233 7.30 13.52 1.60
C SER A 233 7.34 12.25 0.76
N THR A 234 6.23 11.51 0.71
CA THR A 234 6.11 10.27 -0.03
C THR A 234 6.44 10.45 -1.54
N LEU A 235 6.03 11.56 -2.16
CA LEU A 235 6.39 11.90 -3.54
C LEU A 235 7.92 12.00 -3.72
N ARG A 236 8.57 12.79 -2.87
CA ARG A 236 10.04 12.95 -2.90
C ARG A 236 10.76 11.65 -2.59
N PHE A 237 10.23 10.86 -1.67
CA PHE A 237 10.75 9.54 -1.32
C PHE A 237 10.76 8.62 -2.54
N PHE A 238 9.62 8.42 -3.22
CA PHE A 238 9.62 7.54 -4.38
C PHE A 238 10.40 8.09 -5.58
N ALA A 239 10.34 9.40 -5.84
CA ALA A 239 11.16 10.03 -6.87
C ALA A 239 12.65 9.72 -6.67
N ARG A 240 13.15 9.82 -5.44
CA ARG A 240 14.56 9.53 -5.10
C ARG A 240 14.97 8.07 -5.26
N HIS A 241 14.07 7.11 -5.11
CA HIS A 241 14.43 5.68 -5.07
C HIS A 241 14.00 4.87 -6.30
N LEU A 242 13.04 5.36 -7.06
CA LEU A 242 12.49 4.64 -8.20
C LEU A 242 12.88 5.27 -9.54
N ASP A 243 13.28 6.54 -9.56
CA ASP A 243 13.70 7.20 -10.80
C ASP A 243 15.09 6.70 -11.23
N PRO A 244 15.22 6.05 -12.40
CA PRO A 244 16.51 5.57 -12.90
C PRO A 244 17.57 6.66 -13.00
N GLU A 245 17.19 7.91 -13.30
CA GLU A 245 18.14 9.01 -13.47
C GLU A 245 18.74 9.49 -12.13
N SER A 246 17.99 9.33 -11.02
CA SER A 246 18.45 9.67 -9.68
C SER A 246 19.57 8.72 -9.17
N SER A 247 19.58 7.48 -9.64
CA SER A 247 20.54 6.45 -9.22
C SER A 247 21.95 6.59 -9.84
N GLY A 248 22.11 7.47 -10.85
CA GLY A 248 23.39 7.76 -11.49
C GLY A 248 24.17 8.94 -10.90
N ALA A 249 23.56 9.70 -9.97
CA ALA A 249 24.17 10.91 -9.40
C ALA A 249 24.98 10.65 -8.12
N SER A 250 25.04 9.41 -7.63
CA SER A 250 25.91 9.01 -6.51
C SER A 250 27.00 8.05 -7.00
N ALA A 251 28.03 8.59 -7.65
CA ALA A 251 29.30 7.92 -7.89
C ALA A 251 30.45 8.89 -7.62
#